data_AF-A0A831XWN4-F1
#
_entry.id   AF-A0A831XWN4-F1
#
_cell.length_a   1.000
_cell.length_b   1.000
_cell.length_c   1.000
_cell.angle_alpha   90.00
_cell.angle_beta   90.00
_cell.angle_gamma   90.00
#
_symmetry.space_group_name_H-M   'P 1'
#
loop_
_entity.id
_entity.type
_entity.pdbx_description
1 polymer ?
#
loop_
_entity_poly.entity_id
_entity_poly.type
_entity_poly.pdbx_seq_one_letter_code
_entity_poly.pdbx_strand_id
1 'polypeptide(L)'
;MFHQDIPPAYTFDDVLLIPCASEVLPSEVSLATKLTDTISLKAPLVSAAMDSVTEHQTAIAMAREGGVGIIHKNMSKENQAIEVERVKKSESGMIIDPVTVTEEQSVGEVQSIMRTYKISGLPVLR
;
A
#
# COMPACT_ATOMS: atom_id res chain seq x y z
N MET A 1 -30.29 38.63 8.30
CA MET A 1 -30.27 37.97 9.61
C MET A 1 -29.51 36.65 9.48
N PHE A 2 -28.22 36.65 9.79
CA PHE A 2 -27.47 35.46 10.17
C PHE A 2 -26.62 35.86 11.38
N HIS A 3 -27.23 35.81 12.57
CA HIS A 3 -26.50 35.71 13.83
C HIS A 3 -26.63 34.26 14.24
N GLN A 4 -25.74 33.42 13.71
CA GLN A 4 -25.41 32.16 14.36
C GLN A 4 -23.99 32.34 14.84
N ASP A 5 -23.79 32.26 16.14
CA ASP A 5 -22.46 32.25 16.76
C ASP A 5 -21.75 30.97 16.33
N ILE A 6 -20.94 31.06 15.27
CA ILE A 6 -20.14 29.94 14.78
C ILE A 6 -18.97 29.75 15.76
N PRO A 7 -18.79 28.54 16.32
CA PRO A 7 -17.67 28.28 17.21
C PRO A 7 -16.32 28.40 16.47
N PRO A 8 -15.26 28.84 17.16
CA PRO A 8 -13.93 28.94 16.56
C PRO A 8 -13.40 27.56 16.15
N ALA A 9 -12.61 27.52 15.08
CA ALA A 9 -11.92 26.34 14.58
C ALA A 9 -10.40 26.49 14.78
N TYR A 10 -9.71 25.37 14.96
CA TYR A 10 -8.26 25.30 15.14
C TYR A 10 -7.60 24.51 14.01
N THR A 11 -6.39 24.90 13.62
CA THR A 11 -5.45 24.14 12.78
C THR A 11 -4.31 23.56 13.62
N PHE A 12 -3.40 22.81 13.00
CA PHE A 12 -2.28 22.16 13.69
C PHE A 12 -1.37 23.16 14.43
N ASP A 13 -1.11 24.33 13.83
CA ASP A 13 -0.21 25.35 14.38
C ASP A 13 -0.84 26.16 15.54
N ASP A 14 -2.15 26.02 15.77
CA ASP A 14 -2.84 26.74 16.84
C ASP A 14 -2.70 26.06 18.22
N VAL A 15 -2.22 24.81 18.27
CA VAL A 15 -2.27 23.97 19.47
C VAL A 15 -0.96 23.23 19.72
N LEU A 16 -0.71 22.91 20.99
CA LEU A 16 0.40 22.06 21.43
C LEU A 16 -0.14 20.94 22.32
N LEU A 17 0.52 19.78 22.27
CA LEU A 17 0.26 18.70 23.22
C LEU A 17 0.89 19.05 24.58
N ILE A 18 0.10 18.99 25.65
CA ILE A 18 0.59 19.20 27.01
C ILE A 18 1.29 17.91 27.48
N PRO A 19 2.57 17.96 27.87
CA PRO A 19 3.26 16.79 28.42
C PRO A 19 2.61 16.29 29.72
N CYS A 20 2.56 14.96 29.88
CA CYS A 20 2.06 14.29 31.07
C CYS A 20 3.06 13.25 31.57
N ALA A 21 2.91 12.80 32.82
CA ALA A 21 3.69 11.68 33.34
C ALA A 21 3.47 10.42 32.47
N SER A 22 4.56 9.74 32.12
CA SER A 22 4.56 8.52 31.31
C SER A 22 5.41 7.45 31.99
N GLU A 23 4.90 6.22 32.01
CA GLU A 23 5.63 5.03 32.44
C GLU A 23 6.13 4.20 31.25
N VAL A 24 5.82 4.62 30.02
CA VAL A 24 6.19 3.93 28.77
C VAL A 24 7.34 4.66 28.09
N LEU A 25 8.33 3.90 27.62
CA LEU A 25 9.41 4.43 26.78
C LEU A 25 8.94 4.58 25.32
N PRO A 26 9.43 5.59 24.57
CA PRO A 26 9.06 5.78 23.18
C PRO A 26 9.29 4.57 22.26
N SER A 27 10.26 3.70 22.58
CA SER A 27 10.53 2.46 21.82
C SER A 27 9.52 1.35 22.07
N GLU A 28 8.69 1.47 23.11
CA GLU A 28 7.73 0.45 23.56
C GLU A 28 6.29 0.80 23.17
N VAL A 29 6.06 2.01 22.64
CA VAL A 29 4.73 2.44 22.19
C VAL A 29 4.29 1.63 20.98
N SER A 30 3.03 1.20 20.97
CA SER A 30 2.43 0.58 19.78
C SER A 30 1.90 1.64 18.83
N LEU A 31 2.33 1.57 17.57
CA LEU A 31 1.80 2.38 16.47
C LEU A 31 0.66 1.67 15.72
N ALA A 32 0.24 0.49 16.19
CA ALA A 32 -0.79 -0.28 15.53
C ALA A 32 -2.14 0.46 15.57
N THR A 33 -2.83 0.51 14.44
CA THR A 33 -4.12 1.20 14.32
C THR A 33 -5.06 0.44 13.39
N LYS A 34 -6.36 0.75 13.46
CA LYS A 34 -7.37 0.20 12.55
C LYS A 34 -7.79 1.27 11.56
N LEU A 35 -7.64 0.98 10.27
CA LEU A 35 -8.16 1.83 9.20
C LEU A 35 -9.65 1.55 8.95
N THR A 36 -10.03 0.28 9.01
CA THR A 36 -11.42 -0.19 8.92
C THR A 36 -11.63 -1.32 9.92
N ASP A 37 -12.85 -1.86 10.02
CA ASP A 37 -13.15 -3.02 10.88
C ASP A 37 -12.32 -4.27 10.52
N THR A 38 -11.87 -4.38 9.27
CA THR A 38 -11.14 -5.53 8.74
C THR A 38 -9.68 -5.25 8.41
N ILE A 39 -9.25 -3.98 8.36
CA ILE A 39 -7.90 -3.58 7.97
C ILE A 39 -7.19 -2.95 9.16
N SER A 40 -6.18 -3.67 9.67
CA SER A 40 -5.27 -3.18 10.70
C SER A 40 -3.90 -2.85 10.08
N LEU A 41 -3.30 -1.74 10.53
CA LEU A 41 -1.98 -1.28 10.13
C LEU A 41 -1.02 -1.37 11.33
N LYS A 42 0.26 -1.57 11.06
CA LYS A 42 1.30 -1.50 12.10
C LYS A 42 1.78 -0.08 12.36
N ALA A 43 1.59 0.82 11.38
CA ALA A 43 1.86 2.25 11.49
C ALA A 43 0.66 3.06 10.97
N PRO A 44 0.31 4.21 11.57
CA PRO A 44 -0.85 5.01 11.19
C PRO A 44 -0.56 5.91 9.98
N LEU A 45 -0.01 5.32 8.90
CA LEU A 45 0.40 6.03 7.70
C LEU A 45 -0.30 5.49 6.46
N VAL A 46 -0.91 6.40 5.69
CA VAL A 46 -1.61 6.13 4.44
C VAL A 46 -1.08 7.08 3.38
N SER A 47 -0.64 6.57 2.22
CA SER A 47 -0.19 7.44 1.14
C SER A 47 -1.37 8.03 0.35
N ALA A 48 -1.21 9.26 -0.12
CA ALA A 48 -2.24 9.96 -0.88
C ALA A 48 -2.51 9.29 -2.24
N ALA A 49 -3.77 9.22 -2.64
CA ALA A 49 -4.22 8.66 -3.91
C ALA A 49 -4.00 9.62 -5.10
N MET A 50 -2.75 10.03 -5.30
CA MET A 50 -2.32 10.99 -6.33
C MET A 50 -1.33 10.34 -7.29
N ASP A 51 -1.37 10.73 -8.56
CA ASP A 51 -0.50 10.20 -9.61
C ASP A 51 0.99 10.46 -9.37
N SER A 52 1.31 11.63 -8.83
CA SER A 52 2.68 11.99 -8.44
C SER A 52 3.16 11.34 -7.14
N VAL A 53 2.30 10.56 -6.46
CA VAL A 53 2.60 10.02 -5.12
C VAL A 53 2.56 8.50 -5.10
N THR A 54 1.46 7.88 -5.55
CA THR A 54 1.20 6.47 -5.26
C THR A 54 0.83 5.63 -6.47
N GLU A 55 1.84 4.97 -7.02
CA GLU A 55 1.73 3.77 -7.87
C GLU A 55 2.20 2.52 -7.10
N HIS A 56 2.34 1.36 -7.77
CA HIS A 56 2.68 0.08 -7.14
C HIS A 56 3.95 0.14 -6.29
N GLN A 57 4.98 0.89 -6.72
CA GLN A 57 6.25 0.96 -5.99
C GLN A 57 6.08 1.60 -4.61
N THR A 58 5.41 2.75 -4.55
CA THR A 58 5.10 3.43 -3.29
C THR A 58 4.19 2.56 -2.43
N ALA A 59 3.16 1.93 -3.01
CA ALA A 59 2.24 1.09 -2.25
C ALA A 59 2.92 -0.14 -1.63
N ILE A 60 3.86 -0.78 -2.35
CA ILE A 60 4.68 -1.88 -1.82
C ILE A 60 5.56 -1.38 -0.67
N ALA A 61 6.24 -0.24 -0.85
CA ALA A 61 7.09 0.33 0.20
C ALA A 61 6.30 0.68 1.46
N MET A 62 5.15 1.33 1.32
CA MET A 62 4.26 1.66 2.44
C MET A 62 3.83 0.40 3.20
N ALA A 63 3.46 -0.67 2.48
CA ALA A 63 3.03 -1.92 3.10
C ALA A 63 4.16 -2.59 3.88
N ARG A 64 5.40 -2.58 3.35
CA ARG A 64 6.59 -3.12 4.04
C ARG A 64 6.92 -2.37 5.33
N GLU A 65 6.76 -1.06 5.34
CA GLU A 65 6.92 -0.21 6.53
C GLU A 65 5.71 -0.27 7.49
N GLY A 66 4.70 -1.10 7.19
CA GLY A 66 3.56 -1.35 8.06
C GLY A 66 2.38 -0.39 7.89
N GLY A 67 2.43 0.50 6.90
CA GLY A 67 1.32 1.36 6.47
C GLY A 67 0.55 0.76 5.28
N VAL A 68 -0.12 1.62 4.52
CA VAL A 68 -0.84 1.23 3.30
C VAL A 68 -0.75 2.31 2.22
N GLY A 69 -0.62 1.89 0.95
CA GLY A 69 -0.68 2.81 -0.19
C GLY A 69 -2.00 2.72 -0.94
N ILE A 70 -2.55 3.87 -1.33
CA ILE A 70 -3.77 3.96 -2.14
C ILE A 70 -3.41 4.33 -3.58
N ILE A 71 -3.57 3.39 -4.51
CA ILE A 71 -3.30 3.62 -5.93
C ILE A 71 -4.25 4.70 -6.46
N HIS A 72 -3.70 5.72 -7.11
CA HIS A 72 -4.50 6.79 -7.70
C HIS A 72 -5.39 6.30 -8.86
N LYS A 73 -6.34 7.13 -9.28
CA LYS A 73 -7.30 6.80 -10.36
C LYS A 73 -7.07 7.54 -11.68
N ASN A 74 -5.91 8.21 -11.83
CA ASN A 74 -5.58 8.96 -13.05
C ASN A 74 -4.98 8.02 -14.13
N MET A 75 -5.70 6.93 -14.41
CA MET A 75 -5.36 5.91 -15.41
C MET A 75 -6.61 5.11 -15.75
N SER A 76 -6.54 4.22 -16.75
CA SER A 76 -7.66 3.33 -17.06
C SER A 76 -7.91 2.32 -15.93
N LYS A 77 -9.11 1.74 -15.89
CA LYS A 77 -9.47 0.72 -14.88
C LYS A 77 -8.55 -0.49 -14.98
N GLU A 78 -8.18 -0.87 -16.20
CA GLU A 78 -7.31 -1.99 -16.51
C GLU A 78 -5.90 -1.73 -15.99
N ASN A 79 -5.36 -0.52 -16.22
CA ASN A 79 -4.05 -0.14 -15.70
C ASN A 79 -4.04 -0.08 -14.18
N GLN A 80 -5.10 0.44 -13.55
CA GLN A 80 -5.20 0.47 -12.09
C GLN A 80 -5.23 -0.95 -11.50
N ALA A 81 -5.93 -1.88 -12.16
CA ALA A 81 -5.95 -3.27 -11.75
C ALA A 81 -4.55 -3.92 -11.84
N ILE A 82 -3.79 -3.63 -12.90
CA ILE A 82 -2.39 -4.10 -13.05
C ILE A 82 -1.51 -3.56 -11.92
N GLU A 83 -1.65 -2.29 -11.55
CA GLU A 83 -0.91 -1.69 -10.44
C GLU A 83 -1.23 -2.40 -9.11
N VAL A 84 -2.51 -2.68 -8.84
CA VAL A 84 -2.93 -3.45 -7.66
C VAL A 84 -2.37 -4.87 -7.70
N GLU A 85 -2.43 -5.54 -8.84
CA GLU A 85 -1.91 -6.91 -9.02
C GLU A 85 -0.41 -6.98 -8.69
N ARG A 86 0.38 -6.01 -9.18
CA ARG A 86 1.81 -5.88 -8.87
C ARG A 86 2.07 -5.77 -7.36
N VAL A 87 1.27 -4.99 -6.64
CA VAL A 87 1.38 -4.87 -5.18
C VAL A 87 1.07 -6.21 -4.52
N LYS A 88 -0.04 -6.86 -4.88
CA LYS A 88 -0.47 -8.12 -4.27
C LYS A 88 0.50 -9.28 -4.52
N LYS A 89 1.22 -9.28 -5.65
CA LYS A 89 2.23 -10.30 -5.99
C LYS A 89 3.62 -10.05 -5.39
N SER A 90 3.85 -8.91 -4.75
CA SER A 90 5.20 -8.49 -4.31
C SER A 90 5.79 -9.32 -3.14
N GLU A 91 4.96 -9.95 -2.30
CA GLU A 91 5.39 -10.66 -1.09
C GLU A 91 4.59 -11.96 -0.81
N SER A 92 4.25 -12.70 -1.86
CA SER A 92 3.59 -14.00 -1.70
C SER A 92 4.60 -15.07 -1.30
N GLY A 93 4.75 -15.34 0.00
CA GLY A 93 5.52 -16.48 0.53
C GLY A 93 4.98 -17.87 0.12
N MET A 94 3.71 -17.92 -0.33
CA MET A 94 3.11 -19.02 -1.07
C MET A 94 2.37 -18.40 -2.26
N ILE A 95 2.69 -18.81 -3.49
CA ILE A 95 2.13 -18.21 -4.71
C ILE A 95 0.71 -18.75 -4.93
N ILE A 96 -0.30 -17.94 -4.62
CA ILE A 96 -1.71 -18.18 -5.01
C ILE A 96 -1.85 -17.71 -6.46
N ASP A 97 -2.26 -18.61 -7.35
CA ASP A 97 -2.37 -18.39 -8.80
C ASP A 97 -1.04 -17.97 -9.47
N PRO A 98 -0.04 -18.88 -9.54
CA PRO A 98 1.24 -18.58 -10.17
C PRO A 98 1.04 -18.29 -11.65
N VAL A 99 1.84 -17.35 -12.18
CA VAL A 99 2.02 -17.27 -13.62
C VAL A 99 2.74 -18.54 -14.05
N THR A 100 2.07 -19.38 -14.82
CA THR A 100 2.60 -20.65 -15.33
C THR A 100 2.93 -20.56 -16.81
N VAL A 101 3.79 -21.46 -17.27
CA VAL A 101 4.14 -21.62 -18.69
C VAL A 101 3.90 -23.07 -19.11
N THR A 102 3.72 -23.31 -20.41
CA THR A 102 3.55 -24.67 -20.98
C THR A 102 4.83 -25.15 -21.66
N GLU A 103 4.94 -26.46 -21.88
CA GLU A 103 6.12 -27.09 -22.51
C GLU A 103 6.35 -26.62 -23.97
N GLU A 104 5.34 -26.07 -24.64
CA GLU A 104 5.43 -25.57 -26.01
C GLU A 104 5.95 -24.13 -26.12
N GLN A 105 6.02 -23.39 -25.01
CA GLN A 105 6.45 -21.99 -25.03
C GLN A 105 7.98 -21.86 -25.20
N SER A 106 8.39 -20.88 -26.01
CA SER A 106 9.80 -20.60 -26.23
C SER A 106 10.45 -19.92 -25.03
N VAL A 107 11.76 -20.13 -24.85
CA VAL A 107 12.56 -19.46 -23.80
C VAL A 107 12.44 -17.94 -23.88
N GLY A 108 12.30 -17.37 -25.09
CA GLY A 108 12.12 -15.92 -25.29
C GLY A 108 10.83 -15.38 -24.68
N GLU A 109 9.72 -16.11 -24.82
CA GLU A 109 8.43 -15.78 -24.22
C GLU A 109 8.49 -15.86 -22.70
N VAL A 110 9.07 -16.95 -22.18
CA VAL A 110 9.27 -17.16 -20.74
C VAL A 110 10.09 -16.01 -20.13
N GLN A 111 11.21 -15.62 -20.77
CA GLN A 111 12.02 -14.48 -20.32
C GLN A 111 11.28 -13.14 -20.35
N SER A 112 10.39 -12.94 -21.33
CA SER A 112 9.57 -11.72 -21.41
C SER A 112 8.58 -11.61 -20.24
N ILE A 113 7.95 -12.74 -19.89
CA ILE A 113 7.06 -12.85 -18.74
C ILE A 113 7.83 -12.57 -17.44
N MET A 114 8.99 -13.22 -17.25
CA MET A 114 9.85 -13.01 -16.08
C MET A 114 10.27 -11.55 -15.91
N ARG A 115 10.63 -10.85 -16.99
CA ARG A 115 10.98 -9.41 -16.96
C ARG A 115 9.79 -8.54 -16.58
N THR A 116 8.61 -8.81 -17.14
CA THR A 116 7.39 -8.04 -16.91
C THR A 116 6.96 -8.08 -15.45
N TYR A 117 6.97 -9.28 -14.85
CA TYR A 117 6.53 -9.47 -13.47
C TYR A 117 7.66 -9.45 -12.43
N LYS A 118 8.92 -9.27 -12.87
CA LYS A 118 10.13 -9.31 -12.02
C LYS A 118 10.23 -10.57 -11.15
N ILE A 119 9.96 -11.74 -11.74
CA ILE A 119 9.97 -13.05 -11.06
C ILE A 119 11.16 -13.87 -11.56
N SER A 120 11.80 -14.62 -10.66
CA SER A 120 12.99 -15.44 -10.96
C SER A 120 12.70 -16.84 -11.51
N GLY A 121 11.44 -17.29 -11.52
CA GLY A 121 11.08 -18.61 -12.03
C GLY A 121 9.57 -18.76 -12.20
N LEU A 122 9.17 -19.67 -13.10
CA LEU A 122 7.79 -19.94 -13.46
C LEU A 122 7.55 -21.46 -13.41
N PRO A 123 6.46 -21.95 -12.80
CA PRO A 123 6.10 -23.36 -12.87
C PRO A 123 5.75 -23.75 -14.32
N VAL A 124 6.28 -24.89 -14.78
CA VAL A 124 5.96 -25.47 -16.08
C VAL A 124 4.82 -26.47 -15.91
N LEU A 125 3.72 -26.26 -16.64
CA LEU A 125 2.59 -27.18 -16.72
C LEU A 125 2.69 -28.02 -18.00
N ARG A 126 2.18 -29.25 -17.92
CA ARG A 126 2.01 -30.16 -19.06
C ARG A 126 0.75 -29.84 -19.85
#